data_AF-A0AAD4QDL7-F1
#
_entry.id   AF-A0AAD4QDL7-F1
#
_cell.length_a   1.000
_cell.length_b   1.000
_cell.length_c   1.000
_cell.angle_alpha   90.00
_cell.angle_beta   90.00
_cell.angle_gamma   90.00
#
_symmetry.space_group_name_H-M   'P 1'
#
loop_
_entity.id
_entity.type
_entity.pdbx_description
1 polymer ?
#
loop_
_entity_poly.entity_id
_entity_poly.type
_entity_poly.pdbx_seq_one_letter_code
_entity_poly.pdbx_strand_id
1 'polypeptide(L)'
;MAHYDIFREQLAIKYPAYGHALWEPSPGELYCPVEVGDVGYIREGRFHRLFNALLPAKHQSHQTFGVPEYHKPLKPNTSRHIDSSTLRPNDFCSTGVVASDEPDRRALGPDDYSEILFSCTRKRGAVLSLPVLARREDTVARGVFGKWIVKHIDSWFAWARQLGLGIDRMEDIILVTGHHRARSWANVAFFESPPDARVSFGVEVSSDPGTRIKWKFSRKRTQGAVFHWGPEGEVRWCVLC
;
A
#
# COMPACT_ATOMS: atom_id res chain seq x y z
N MET A 1 -5.95 -1.77 19.18
CA MET A 1 -5.23 -1.28 17.98
C MET A 1 -5.48 -2.29 16.88
N ALA A 2 -5.98 -1.84 15.71
CA ALA A 2 -6.37 -2.76 14.66
C ALA A 2 -5.15 -3.33 13.91
N HIS A 3 -5.35 -4.41 13.16
CA HIS A 3 -4.28 -5.07 12.40
C HIS A 3 -3.64 -4.13 11.36
N TYR A 4 -4.43 -3.27 10.70
CA TYR A 4 -3.93 -2.29 9.73
C TYR A 4 -3.07 -1.19 10.38
N ASP A 5 -3.36 -0.80 11.64
CA ASP A 5 -2.54 0.15 12.38
C ASP A 5 -1.19 -0.48 12.75
N ILE A 6 -1.22 -1.72 13.26
CA ILE A 6 0.00 -2.50 13.56
C ILE A 6 0.85 -2.61 12.31
N PHE A 7 0.26 -3.04 11.21
CA PHE A 7 0.94 -3.23 9.94
C PHE A 7 1.67 -1.97 9.48
N ARG A 8 0.94 -0.85 9.40
CA ARG A 8 1.47 0.45 9.00
C ARG A 8 2.59 0.92 9.92
N GLU A 9 2.37 0.90 11.24
CA GLU A 9 3.33 1.41 12.23
C GLU A 9 4.62 0.58 12.25
N GLN A 10 4.50 -0.76 12.27
CA GLN A 10 5.67 -1.63 12.36
C GLN A 10 6.56 -1.52 11.12
N LEU A 11 5.97 -1.36 9.93
CA LEU A 11 6.73 -1.11 8.70
C LEU A 11 7.28 0.31 8.65
N ALA A 12 6.53 1.33 9.08
CA ALA A 12 7.00 2.72 9.09
C ALA A 12 8.24 2.93 9.98
N ILE A 13 8.33 2.22 11.11
CA ILE A 13 9.49 2.28 12.00
C ILE A 13 10.77 1.79 11.28
N LYS A 14 10.69 0.68 10.53
CA LYS A 14 11.86 0.07 9.89
C LYS A 14 12.15 0.64 8.49
N TYR A 15 11.11 1.08 7.78
CA TYR A 15 11.16 1.55 6.39
C TYR A 15 10.57 2.97 6.24
N PRO A 16 11.03 3.97 7.02
CA PRO A 16 10.42 5.31 7.07
C PRO A 16 10.45 6.05 5.73
N ALA A 17 11.36 5.68 4.81
CA ALA A 17 11.49 6.30 3.50
C ALA A 17 10.44 5.84 2.46
N TYR A 18 9.64 4.81 2.76
CA TYR A 18 8.69 4.20 1.80
C TYR A 18 7.27 4.75 1.89
N GLY A 19 7.00 5.66 2.85
CA GLY A 19 5.67 6.23 3.07
C GLY A 19 4.76 5.32 3.88
N HIS A 20 3.46 5.39 3.63
CA HIS A 20 2.46 4.60 4.35
C HIS A 20 2.24 3.24 3.70
N ALA A 21 2.53 2.16 4.42
CA ALA A 21 2.11 0.83 4.04
C ALA A 21 0.59 0.71 4.25
N LEU A 22 -0.14 0.37 3.17
CA LEU A 22 -1.58 0.17 3.19
C LEU A 22 -1.90 -1.31 3.39
N TRP A 23 -2.74 -1.60 4.38
CA TRP A 23 -3.22 -2.96 4.61
C TRP A 23 -4.08 -3.45 3.45
N GLU A 24 -4.85 -2.55 2.85
CA GLU A 24 -5.69 -2.80 1.70
C GLU A 24 -5.39 -1.74 0.64
N PRO A 25 -4.34 -1.98 -0.17
CA PRO A 25 -3.91 -1.07 -1.22
C PRO A 25 -4.82 -1.13 -2.46
N SER A 26 -5.74 -2.09 -2.56
CA SER A 26 -6.64 -2.18 -3.72
C SER A 26 -7.67 -1.04 -3.68
N PRO A 27 -7.78 -0.24 -4.75
CA PRO A 27 -8.82 0.77 -4.85
C PRO A 27 -10.22 0.17 -5.07
N GLY A 28 -10.32 -1.16 -5.23
CA GLY A 28 -11.57 -1.83 -5.61
C GLY A 28 -12.05 -1.36 -6.99
N GLU A 29 -13.36 -1.30 -7.17
CA GLU A 29 -14.00 -0.78 -8.39
C GLU A 29 -14.27 0.74 -8.35
N LEU A 30 -13.89 1.41 -7.25
CA LEU A 30 -14.40 2.74 -6.91
C LEU A 30 -13.55 3.90 -7.47
N TYR A 31 -12.25 3.71 -7.76
CA TYR A 31 -11.36 4.78 -8.24
C TYR A 31 -10.10 4.26 -8.94
N CYS A 32 -9.45 5.14 -9.73
CA CYS A 32 -8.13 4.88 -10.29
C CYS A 32 -7.10 4.62 -9.17
N PRO A 33 -6.09 3.77 -9.39
CA PRO A 33 -5.02 3.57 -8.41
C PRO A 33 -4.40 4.91 -7.97
N VAL A 34 -3.91 4.97 -6.72
CA VAL A 34 -3.32 6.18 -6.13
C VAL A 34 -2.24 6.79 -7.02
N GLU A 35 -2.33 8.09 -7.29
CA GLU A 35 -1.43 8.88 -8.12
C GLU A 35 -0.72 9.98 -7.33
N VAL A 36 0.44 10.42 -7.84
CA VAL A 36 1.06 11.66 -7.36
C VAL A 36 0.09 12.82 -7.56
N GLY A 37 -0.08 13.65 -6.52
CA GLY A 37 -1.02 14.75 -6.50
C GLY A 37 -2.39 14.42 -5.93
N ASP A 38 -2.70 13.15 -5.70
CA ASP A 38 -3.97 12.78 -5.04
C ASP A 38 -4.03 13.39 -3.64
N VAL A 39 -5.19 13.96 -3.33
CA VAL A 39 -5.55 14.45 -2.00
C VAL A 39 -6.63 13.51 -1.45
N GLY A 40 -6.41 13.01 -0.25
CA GLY A 40 -7.28 12.00 0.34
C GLY A 40 -7.01 11.78 1.82
N TYR A 41 -7.49 10.66 2.34
CA TYR A 41 -7.30 10.25 3.72
C TYR A 41 -7.16 8.73 3.81
N ILE A 42 -6.59 8.22 4.90
CA ILE A 42 -6.50 6.77 5.14
C ILE A 42 -7.54 6.36 6.18
N ARG A 43 -8.34 5.34 5.88
CA ARG A 43 -9.30 4.73 6.82
C ARG A 43 -9.29 3.22 6.63
N GLU A 44 -9.28 2.48 7.73
CA GLU A 44 -9.34 1.01 7.73
C GLU A 44 -8.30 0.35 6.80
N GLY A 45 -7.11 0.96 6.71
CA GLY A 45 -6.02 0.45 5.87
C GLY A 45 -6.11 0.75 4.38
N ARG A 46 -7.14 1.49 3.93
CA ARG A 46 -7.36 1.96 2.56
C ARG A 46 -7.05 3.45 2.43
N PHE A 47 -6.56 3.88 1.27
CA PHE A 47 -6.47 5.30 0.91
C PHE A 47 -7.70 5.72 0.11
N HIS A 48 -8.47 6.68 0.61
CA HIS A 48 -9.66 7.22 -0.05
C HIS A 48 -9.30 8.54 -0.74
N ARG A 49 -9.28 8.53 -2.07
CA ARG A 49 -9.03 9.71 -2.89
C ARG A 49 -10.26 10.63 -2.89
N LEU A 50 -10.03 11.92 -2.65
CA LEU A 50 -11.04 12.99 -2.78
C LEU A 50 -10.94 13.66 -4.15
N PHE A 51 -9.76 14.13 -4.53
CA PHE A 51 -9.45 14.76 -5.83
C PHE A 51 -7.95 14.68 -6.11
N ASN A 52 -7.48 15.19 -7.25
CA ASN A 52 -6.04 15.33 -7.52
C ASN A 52 -5.66 16.80 -7.71
N ALA A 53 -4.72 17.26 -6.89
CA ALA A 53 -4.27 18.65 -6.85
C ALA A 53 -3.59 19.11 -8.13
N LEU A 54 -3.03 18.22 -8.95
CA LEU A 54 -2.38 18.55 -10.23
C LEU A 54 -3.38 18.74 -11.37
N LEU A 55 -4.63 18.30 -11.20
CA LEU A 55 -5.63 18.27 -12.25
C LEU A 55 -6.58 19.48 -12.20
N PRO A 56 -7.10 19.95 -13.36
CA PRO A 56 -8.07 21.03 -13.41
C PRO A 56 -9.38 20.66 -12.70
N ALA A 57 -10.12 21.66 -12.21
CA ALA A 57 -11.37 21.45 -11.48
C ALA A 57 -12.39 20.61 -12.26
N LYS A 58 -12.47 20.82 -13.59
CA LYS A 58 -13.40 20.11 -14.49
C LYS A 58 -12.87 18.76 -15.00
N HIS A 59 -11.80 18.22 -14.42
CA HIS A 59 -11.29 16.91 -14.82
C HIS A 59 -12.28 15.80 -14.47
N GLN A 60 -12.40 14.78 -15.34
CA GLN A 60 -13.38 13.70 -15.17
C GLN A 60 -13.21 12.93 -13.84
N SER A 61 -11.98 12.79 -13.35
CA SER A 61 -11.70 12.08 -12.09
C SER A 61 -12.18 12.83 -10.84
N HIS A 62 -12.70 14.05 -10.98
CA HIS A 62 -13.33 14.80 -9.89
C HIS A 62 -14.85 14.66 -9.87
N GLN A 63 -15.46 13.80 -10.69
CA GLN A 63 -16.93 13.67 -10.75
C GLN A 63 -17.55 13.16 -9.44
N THR A 64 -16.85 12.32 -8.68
CA THR A 64 -17.38 11.70 -7.46
C THR A 64 -17.61 12.70 -6.32
N PHE A 65 -16.59 13.49 -5.99
CA PHE A 65 -16.65 14.43 -4.85
C PHE A 65 -16.57 15.91 -5.27
N GLY A 66 -16.16 16.20 -6.50
CA GLY A 66 -15.80 17.54 -6.93
C GLY A 66 -14.41 17.95 -6.45
N VAL A 67 -14.24 19.26 -6.26
CA VAL A 67 -13.04 19.87 -5.70
C VAL A 67 -13.44 21.00 -4.74
N PRO A 68 -12.55 21.42 -3.83
CA PRO A 68 -12.76 22.60 -2.99
C PRO A 68 -13.04 23.87 -3.82
N GLU A 69 -13.75 24.81 -3.20
CA GLU A 69 -14.04 26.11 -3.82
C GLU A 69 -12.75 26.83 -4.23
N TYR A 70 -12.78 27.48 -5.41
CA TYR A 70 -11.64 28.16 -6.01
C TYR A 70 -10.40 27.27 -6.25
N HIS A 71 -10.57 25.95 -6.37
CA HIS A 71 -9.49 25.02 -6.71
C HIS A 71 -8.69 25.51 -7.93
N LYS A 72 -7.38 25.61 -7.74
CA LYS A 72 -6.41 25.87 -8.81
C LYS A 72 -5.45 24.69 -8.85
N PRO A 73 -5.08 24.16 -10.02
CA PRO A 73 -4.10 23.09 -10.08
C PRO A 73 -2.74 23.51 -9.51
N LEU A 74 -2.15 22.65 -8.69
CA LEU A 74 -0.74 22.69 -8.34
C LEU A 74 0.09 22.53 -9.62
N LYS A 75 0.98 23.48 -9.88
CA LYS A 75 1.89 23.45 -11.02
C LYS A 75 3.33 23.41 -10.53
N PRO A 76 3.99 22.25 -10.55
CA PRO A 76 5.42 22.17 -10.31
C PRO A 76 6.20 23.01 -11.33
N ASN A 77 7.29 23.64 -10.90
CA ASN A 77 8.11 24.51 -11.76
C ASN A 77 8.76 23.75 -12.93
N THR A 78 8.92 22.44 -12.80
CA THR A 78 9.51 21.56 -13.82
C THR A 78 8.43 20.63 -14.34
N SER A 79 8.30 20.54 -15.67
CA SER A 79 7.34 19.64 -16.31
C SER A 79 7.63 18.16 -16.01
N ARG A 80 8.92 17.77 -15.98
CA ARG A 80 9.39 16.45 -15.54
C ARG A 80 9.67 16.41 -14.04
N HIS A 81 8.61 16.48 -13.24
CA HIS A 81 8.71 16.44 -11.79
C HIS A 81 8.49 15.04 -11.19
N ILE A 82 8.18 14.04 -12.01
CA ILE A 82 7.97 12.65 -11.60
C ILE A 82 9.23 11.84 -11.95
N ASP A 83 9.82 11.22 -10.94
CA ASP A 83 10.86 10.21 -11.07
C ASP A 83 10.23 8.83 -10.98
N SER A 84 10.59 7.94 -11.92
CA SER A 84 10.01 6.60 -12.05
C SER A 84 11.10 5.55 -11.91
N SER A 85 10.88 4.58 -11.02
CA SER A 85 11.78 3.46 -10.78
C SER A 85 11.01 2.19 -10.44
N THR A 86 11.72 1.11 -10.13
CA THR A 86 11.11 -0.16 -9.75
C THR A 86 11.63 -0.62 -8.39
N LEU A 87 10.74 -1.26 -7.63
CA LEU A 87 11.07 -1.97 -6.41
C LEU A 87 11.09 -3.47 -6.74
N ARG A 88 12.22 -4.13 -6.46
CA ARG A 88 12.39 -5.56 -6.73
C ARG A 88 11.46 -6.39 -5.83
N PRO A 89 11.05 -7.60 -6.27
CA PRO A 89 10.36 -8.55 -5.41
C PRO A 89 11.13 -8.75 -4.10
N ASN A 90 10.42 -8.69 -2.97
CA ASN A 90 11.03 -8.81 -1.64
C ASN A 90 9.99 -9.00 -0.53
N ASP A 91 10.44 -9.48 0.63
CA ASP A 91 9.66 -9.55 1.86
C ASP A 91 10.14 -8.47 2.85
N PHE A 92 9.33 -7.44 3.03
CA PHE A 92 9.56 -6.35 3.96
C PHE A 92 9.05 -6.75 5.34
N CYS A 93 9.96 -7.25 6.18
CA CYS A 93 9.65 -7.68 7.54
C CYS A 93 9.96 -6.57 8.53
N SER A 94 9.08 -6.29 9.49
CA SER A 94 9.37 -5.36 10.60
C SER A 94 10.46 -5.89 11.54
N THR A 95 10.88 -5.09 12.51
CA THR A 95 11.86 -5.52 13.52
C THR A 95 11.31 -6.67 14.35
N GLY A 96 12.11 -7.74 14.54
CA GLY A 96 11.72 -8.91 15.32
C GLY A 96 10.90 -9.96 14.56
N VAL A 97 10.61 -9.74 13.27
CA VAL A 97 10.09 -10.77 12.37
C VAL A 97 11.24 -11.40 11.61
N VAL A 98 11.32 -12.73 11.64
CA VAL A 98 12.34 -13.53 10.96
C VAL A 98 11.67 -14.41 9.92
N ALA A 99 12.22 -14.42 8.71
CA ALA A 99 11.86 -15.34 7.65
C ALA A 99 12.81 -16.54 7.69
N SER A 100 12.26 -17.74 7.58
CA SER A 100 13.03 -18.98 7.41
C SER A 100 12.41 -19.79 6.29
N ASP A 101 13.27 -20.32 5.42
CA ASP A 101 12.88 -21.38 4.50
C ASP A 101 12.54 -22.61 5.32
N GLU A 102 11.36 -23.20 5.13
CA GLU A 102 11.02 -24.44 5.82
C GLU A 102 11.93 -25.59 5.32
N PRO A 103 12.57 -26.35 6.22
CA PRO A 103 13.64 -27.28 5.86
C PRO A 103 13.16 -28.58 5.21
N ASP A 104 11.86 -28.82 5.02
CA ASP A 104 11.38 -30.11 4.53
C ASP A 104 11.41 -30.22 3.00
N ARG A 105 12.60 -30.04 2.41
CA ARG A 105 12.88 -30.30 0.99
C ARG A 105 12.88 -31.80 0.66
N ARG A 106 12.68 -32.69 1.64
CA ARG A 106 12.77 -34.15 1.49
C ARG A 106 11.41 -34.85 1.32
N ALA A 107 10.31 -34.12 1.41
CA ALA A 107 8.95 -34.65 1.21
C ALA A 107 8.15 -33.91 0.13
N LEU A 108 8.79 -33.08 -0.71
CA LEU A 108 8.09 -32.37 -1.77
C LEU A 108 7.65 -33.37 -2.85
N GLY A 109 6.38 -33.79 -2.81
CA GLY A 109 5.72 -34.41 -3.95
C GLY A 109 5.66 -33.44 -5.14
N PRO A 110 5.34 -33.91 -6.35
CA PRO A 110 5.27 -33.07 -7.55
C PRO A 110 4.30 -31.86 -7.45
N ASP A 111 3.43 -31.82 -6.43
CA ASP A 111 2.49 -30.72 -6.14
C ASP A 111 2.92 -29.81 -4.97
N ASP A 112 4.06 -30.07 -4.35
CA ASP A 112 4.49 -29.40 -3.13
C ASP A 112 5.40 -28.20 -3.43
N TYR A 113 5.21 -27.11 -2.70
CA TYR A 113 5.77 -25.78 -3.01
C TYR A 113 6.58 -25.25 -1.83
N SER A 114 7.57 -24.40 -2.14
CA SER A 114 8.34 -23.73 -1.10
C SER A 114 7.46 -22.68 -0.41
N GLU A 115 7.08 -22.95 0.84
CA GLU A 115 6.50 -21.93 1.73
C GLU A 115 7.62 -21.21 2.48
N ILE A 116 7.43 -19.91 2.73
CA ILE A 116 8.26 -19.14 3.64
C ILE A 116 7.54 -19.07 4.98
N LEU A 117 8.23 -19.45 6.06
CA LEU A 117 7.72 -19.28 7.42
C LEU A 117 8.21 -17.95 7.98
N PHE A 118 7.27 -17.13 8.44
CA PHE A 118 7.54 -15.93 9.20
C PHE A 118 7.19 -16.15 10.67
N SER A 119 8.14 -15.83 11.56
CA SER A 119 7.95 -15.90 13.01
C SER A 119 8.18 -14.52 13.63
N CYS A 120 7.32 -14.14 14.59
CA CYS A 120 7.44 -12.89 15.31
C CYS A 120 7.91 -13.12 16.75
N THR A 121 9.06 -12.54 17.09
CA THR A 121 9.66 -12.60 18.43
C THR A 121 9.27 -11.42 19.32
N ARG A 122 8.37 -10.55 18.85
CA ARG A 122 7.88 -9.37 19.57
C ARG A 122 6.37 -9.44 19.69
N LYS A 123 5.81 -8.59 20.56
CA LYS A 123 4.34 -8.47 20.74
C LYS A 123 3.61 -8.02 19.47
N ARG A 124 4.33 -7.37 18.55
CA ARG A 124 3.81 -6.82 17.30
C ARG A 124 4.86 -7.00 16.21
N GLY A 125 4.38 -7.29 15.02
CA GLY A 125 5.21 -7.38 13.83
C GLY A 125 4.37 -7.24 12.58
N ALA A 126 5.05 -7.02 11.45
CA ALA A 126 4.41 -6.91 10.16
C ALA A 126 5.29 -7.48 9.05
N VAL A 127 4.66 -8.03 8.02
CA VAL A 127 5.31 -8.46 6.77
C VAL A 127 4.52 -7.93 5.59
N LEU A 128 5.19 -7.24 4.67
CA LEU A 128 4.70 -6.96 3.32
C LEU A 128 5.53 -7.78 2.34
N SER A 129 4.92 -8.77 1.70
CA SER A 129 5.54 -9.59 0.66
C SER A 129 5.13 -9.10 -0.72
N LEU A 130 6.11 -8.85 -1.57
CA LEU A 130 5.92 -8.49 -2.98
C LEU A 130 6.52 -9.61 -3.86
N PRO A 131 5.69 -10.49 -4.45
CA PRO A 131 6.18 -11.61 -5.25
C PRO A 131 6.68 -11.18 -6.63
N VAL A 132 6.34 -9.96 -7.06
CA VAL A 132 6.70 -9.38 -8.35
C VAL A 132 7.13 -7.93 -8.18
N LEU A 133 7.81 -7.38 -9.19
CA LEU A 133 8.27 -6.00 -9.15
C LEU A 133 7.10 -5.02 -8.97
N ALA A 134 7.33 -4.00 -8.14
CA ALA A 134 6.41 -2.88 -7.98
C ALA A 134 6.95 -1.64 -8.73
N ARG A 135 6.05 -0.80 -9.25
CA ARG A 135 6.41 0.48 -9.89
C ARG A 135 6.40 1.56 -8.82
N ARG A 136 7.49 2.32 -8.74
CA ARG A 136 7.62 3.47 -7.85
C ARG A 136 7.58 4.74 -8.68
N GLU A 137 6.77 5.69 -8.26
CA GLU A 137 6.75 7.03 -8.81
C GLU A 137 6.74 8.04 -7.68
N ASP A 138 7.71 8.94 -7.67
CA ASP A 138 7.84 9.99 -6.67
C ASP A 138 8.01 11.34 -7.34
N THR A 139 7.49 12.40 -6.71
CA THR A 139 7.86 13.74 -7.13
C THR A 139 9.22 14.14 -6.57
N VAL A 140 10.06 14.73 -7.44
CA VAL A 140 11.28 15.45 -7.02
C VAL A 140 10.95 16.84 -6.44
N ALA A 141 9.74 17.36 -6.71
CA ALA A 141 9.30 18.69 -6.31
C ALA A 141 8.66 18.71 -4.89
N ARG A 142 9.18 17.92 -3.95
CA ARG A 142 8.59 17.74 -2.60
C ARG A 142 8.35 19.06 -1.87
N GLY A 143 9.25 20.02 -1.99
CA GLY A 143 9.09 21.35 -1.37
C GLY A 143 7.91 22.15 -1.92
N VAL A 144 7.59 22.00 -3.21
CA VAL A 144 6.43 22.66 -3.83
C VAL A 144 5.13 22.02 -3.34
N PHE A 145 5.07 20.69 -3.28
CA PHE A 145 3.92 19.96 -2.72
C PHE A 145 3.70 20.30 -1.25
N GLY A 146 4.77 20.34 -0.45
CA GLY A 146 4.70 20.71 0.98
C GLY A 146 4.16 22.12 1.19
N LYS A 147 4.64 23.12 0.44
CA LYS A 147 4.09 24.49 0.48
C LYS A 147 2.63 24.53 0.03
N TRP A 148 2.26 23.68 -0.93
CA TRP A 148 0.91 23.62 -1.47
C TRP A 148 -0.11 23.11 -0.46
N ILE A 149 0.17 21.97 0.20
CA ILE A 149 -0.73 21.46 1.23
C ILE A 149 -0.86 22.46 2.38
N VAL A 150 0.24 23.05 2.87
CA VAL A 150 0.17 24.05 3.96
C VAL A 150 -0.69 25.25 3.58
N LYS A 151 -0.62 25.72 2.33
CA LYS A 151 -1.41 26.85 1.86
C LYS A 151 -2.92 26.55 1.78
N HIS A 152 -3.29 25.30 1.53
CA HIS A 152 -4.66 24.92 1.19
C HIS A 152 -5.33 24.01 2.22
N ILE A 153 -4.62 23.55 3.25
CA ILE A 153 -5.12 22.57 4.21
C ILE A 153 -6.40 23.04 4.92
N ASP A 154 -6.51 24.32 5.25
CA ASP A 154 -7.70 24.88 5.90
C ASP A 154 -8.94 24.77 5.00
N SER A 155 -8.81 25.14 3.71
CA SER A 155 -9.93 25.07 2.78
C SER A 155 -10.28 23.63 2.39
N TRP A 156 -9.27 22.77 2.25
CA TRP A 156 -9.46 21.34 2.00
C TRP A 156 -10.15 20.66 3.17
N PHE A 157 -9.78 21.00 4.40
CA PHE A 157 -10.40 20.46 5.61
C PHE A 157 -11.84 20.95 5.79
N ALA A 158 -12.09 22.24 5.60
CA ALA A 158 -13.46 22.78 5.64
C ALA A 158 -14.36 22.10 4.60
N TRP A 159 -13.89 21.94 3.37
CA TRP A 159 -14.61 21.24 2.31
C TRP A 159 -14.82 19.75 2.62
N ALA A 160 -13.78 19.05 3.09
CA ALA A 160 -13.88 17.64 3.47
C ALA A 160 -14.91 17.39 4.58
N ARG A 161 -15.05 18.33 5.53
CA ARG A 161 -16.10 18.28 6.56
C ARG A 161 -17.50 18.50 5.98
N GLN A 162 -17.66 19.38 4.99
CA GLN A 162 -18.94 19.60 4.30
C GLN A 162 -19.41 18.34 3.55
N LEU A 163 -18.48 17.52 3.06
CA LEU A 163 -18.80 16.23 2.44
C LEU A 163 -19.32 15.17 3.44
N GLY A 164 -19.25 15.43 4.75
CA GLY A 164 -19.76 14.51 5.78
C GLY A 164 -18.99 13.19 5.88
N LEU A 165 -17.73 13.15 5.43
CA LEU A 165 -16.94 11.92 5.36
C LEU A 165 -16.34 11.47 6.69
N GLY A 166 -16.58 12.19 7.79
CA GLY A 166 -16.00 11.89 9.11
C GLY A 166 -14.49 12.12 9.19
N ILE A 167 -13.99 13.16 8.51
CA ILE A 167 -12.60 13.61 8.63
C ILE A 167 -12.58 14.70 9.70
N ASP A 168 -12.13 14.33 10.90
CA ASP A 168 -12.25 15.16 12.10
C ASP A 168 -10.99 15.97 12.41
N ARG A 169 -9.85 15.62 11.79
CA ARG A 169 -8.55 16.27 12.03
C ARG A 169 -7.92 16.69 10.70
N MET A 170 -7.22 17.83 10.71
CA MET A 170 -6.54 18.34 9.51
C MET A 170 -5.41 17.39 9.07
N GLU A 171 -4.72 16.80 10.03
CA GLU A 171 -3.63 15.82 9.84
C GLU A 171 -4.08 14.49 9.22
N ASP A 172 -5.39 14.23 9.14
CA ASP A 172 -5.92 13.07 8.41
C ASP A 172 -5.89 13.29 6.88
N ILE A 173 -5.76 14.54 6.43
CA ILE A 173 -5.66 14.89 5.01
C ILE A 173 -4.22 14.69 4.53
N ILE A 174 -4.09 13.90 3.48
CA ILE A 174 -2.84 13.50 2.87
C ILE A 174 -2.79 14.05 1.45
N LEU A 175 -1.69 14.71 1.11
CA LEU A 175 -1.29 14.99 -0.28
C LEU A 175 -0.22 13.99 -0.69
N VAL A 176 -0.52 13.17 -1.70
CA VAL A 176 0.37 12.12 -2.18
C VAL A 176 1.53 12.73 -2.98
N THR A 177 2.75 12.58 -2.47
CA THR A 177 3.98 12.98 -3.17
C THR A 177 4.64 11.83 -3.94
N GLY A 178 4.16 10.62 -3.76
CA GLY A 178 4.75 9.42 -4.33
C GLY A 178 4.00 8.15 -3.94
N HIS A 179 4.18 7.08 -4.70
CA HIS A 179 3.54 5.80 -4.44
C HIS A 179 4.33 4.60 -4.97
N HIS A 180 4.06 3.43 -4.38
CA HIS A 180 4.47 2.13 -4.88
C HIS A 180 3.22 1.36 -5.32
N ARG A 181 3.15 0.97 -6.59
CA ARG A 181 2.06 0.13 -7.13
C ARG A 181 2.59 -1.28 -7.35
N ALA A 182 2.02 -2.23 -6.64
CA ALA A 182 2.28 -3.64 -6.83
C ALA A 182 1.11 -4.30 -7.58
N ARG A 183 1.43 -5.33 -8.37
CA ARG A 183 0.43 -6.14 -9.08
C ARG A 183 -0.14 -7.27 -8.23
N SER A 184 0.56 -7.65 -7.17
CA SER A 184 0.11 -8.59 -6.15
C SER A 184 0.96 -8.38 -4.91
N TRP A 185 0.40 -8.68 -3.75
CA TRP A 185 1.02 -8.47 -2.45
C TRP A 185 0.41 -9.44 -1.42
N ALA A 186 1.15 -9.68 -0.33
CA ALA A 186 0.61 -10.27 0.89
C ALA A 186 1.04 -9.45 2.10
N ASN A 187 0.08 -9.13 2.96
CA ASN A 187 0.23 -8.35 4.17
C ASN A 187 -0.04 -9.25 5.38
N VAL A 188 0.82 -9.16 6.38
CA VAL A 188 0.69 -9.87 7.66
C VAL A 188 0.85 -8.88 8.79
N ALA A 189 0.00 -8.98 9.80
CA ALA A 189 0.14 -8.28 11.07
C ALA A 189 0.09 -9.27 12.24
N PHE A 190 1.13 -9.26 13.07
CA PHE A 190 1.21 -10.04 14.31
C PHE A 190 0.77 -9.19 15.50
N PHE A 191 -0.03 -9.75 16.41
CA PHE A 191 -0.61 -9.00 17.55
C PHE A 191 -0.54 -9.72 18.91
N GLU A 192 0.01 -10.93 18.98
CA GLU A 192 0.16 -11.70 20.22
C GLU A 192 1.59 -11.70 20.78
N SER A 193 1.72 -11.92 22.09
CA SER A 193 3.03 -12.05 22.73
C SER A 193 3.65 -13.43 22.41
N PRO A 194 4.94 -13.51 22.05
CA PRO A 194 5.68 -14.75 21.80
C PRO A 194 5.52 -15.77 22.95
N PRO A 195 5.62 -17.09 22.67
CA PRO A 195 6.62 -17.65 21.75
C PRO A 195 6.15 -18.14 20.37
N ASP A 196 4.84 -18.13 20.08
CA ASP A 196 4.30 -18.97 18.98
C ASP A 196 3.61 -18.22 17.83
N ALA A 197 3.75 -16.90 17.75
CA ALA A 197 3.16 -16.13 16.65
C ALA A 197 3.89 -16.39 15.32
N ARG A 198 3.23 -17.10 14.41
CA ARG A 198 3.82 -17.58 13.14
C ARG A 198 2.78 -17.58 12.02
N VAL A 199 3.25 -17.38 10.80
CA VAL A 199 2.47 -17.57 9.58
C VAL A 199 3.36 -18.16 8.49
N SER A 200 2.85 -19.13 7.74
CA SER A 200 3.49 -19.60 6.52
C SER A 200 2.60 -19.36 5.30
N PHE A 201 3.23 -18.97 4.21
CA PHE A 201 2.58 -18.90 2.91
C PHE A 201 3.60 -19.14 1.79
N GLY A 202 3.11 -19.66 0.68
CA GLY A 202 3.86 -19.82 -0.56
C GLY A 202 3.26 -18.97 -1.67
N VAL A 203 4.08 -18.60 -2.64
CA VAL A 203 3.64 -17.91 -3.85
C VAL A 203 4.27 -18.54 -5.07
N GLU A 204 3.43 -18.88 -6.04
CA GLU A 204 3.84 -19.40 -7.34
C GLU A 204 3.69 -18.29 -8.38
N VAL A 205 4.78 -17.98 -9.07
CA VAL A 205 4.82 -16.98 -10.15
C VAL A 205 5.22 -17.68 -11.44
N SER A 206 4.29 -17.80 -12.39
CA SER A 206 4.55 -18.33 -13.73
C SER A 206 4.56 -17.19 -14.76
N SER A 207 5.45 -17.22 -15.74
CA SER A 207 5.74 -16.05 -16.60
C SER A 207 5.39 -16.19 -18.08
N ASP A 208 4.73 -17.26 -18.54
CA ASP A 208 4.46 -17.52 -19.96
C ASP A 208 3.02 -18.01 -20.19
N PRO A 209 2.18 -17.35 -21.04
CA PRO A 209 2.44 -16.13 -21.84
C PRO A 209 2.21 -14.80 -21.09
N GLY A 210 2.11 -14.84 -19.76
CA GLY A 210 1.95 -13.67 -18.90
C GLY A 210 2.30 -13.98 -17.45
N THR A 211 2.48 -12.94 -16.62
CA THR A 211 2.72 -13.14 -15.19
C THR A 211 1.43 -13.58 -14.51
N ARG A 212 1.38 -14.83 -14.07
CA ARG A 212 0.28 -15.39 -13.28
C ARG A 212 0.77 -15.70 -11.87
N ILE A 213 0.01 -15.23 -10.88
CA ILE A 213 0.34 -15.34 -9.46
C ILE A 213 -0.71 -16.22 -8.78
N LYS A 214 -0.25 -17.22 -8.05
CA LYS A 214 -1.09 -18.07 -7.22
C LYS A 214 -0.52 -18.11 -5.82
N TRP A 215 -1.25 -17.55 -4.87
CA TRP A 215 -0.89 -17.66 -3.46
C TRP A 215 -1.40 -18.97 -2.89
N LYS A 216 -0.64 -19.56 -1.97
CA LYS A 216 -0.97 -20.80 -1.31
C LYS A 216 -0.78 -20.62 0.20
N PHE A 217 -1.82 -20.93 0.96
CA PHE A 217 -1.85 -20.67 2.40
C PHE A 217 -2.23 -21.92 3.18
N SER A 218 -1.45 -22.21 4.22
CA SER A 218 -1.74 -23.28 5.16
C SER A 218 -2.44 -22.74 6.41
N ARG A 219 -3.76 -22.84 6.47
CA ARG A 219 -4.56 -22.44 7.65
C ARG A 219 -4.15 -23.15 8.95
N LYS A 220 -3.49 -24.31 8.85
CA LYS A 220 -2.99 -25.06 10.01
C LYS A 220 -1.75 -24.43 10.66
N ARG A 221 -1.14 -23.42 10.03
CA ARG A 221 0.17 -22.84 10.42
C ARG A 221 0.10 -21.33 10.68
N THR A 222 -1.09 -20.79 10.94
CA THR A 222 -1.29 -19.39 11.32
C THR A 222 -1.70 -19.31 12.78
N GLN A 223 -0.88 -18.65 13.60
CA GLN A 223 -1.17 -18.38 15.00
C GLN A 223 -0.73 -16.96 15.36
N GLY A 224 -1.56 -16.21 16.09
CA GLY A 224 -1.24 -14.86 16.55
C GLY A 224 -1.05 -13.81 15.45
N ALA A 225 -1.57 -14.06 14.24
CA ALA A 225 -1.42 -13.19 13.08
C ALA A 225 -2.71 -13.12 12.24
N VAL A 226 -2.92 -11.95 11.63
CA VAL A 226 -3.94 -11.72 10.60
C VAL A 226 -3.18 -11.48 9.30
N PHE A 227 -3.74 -11.96 8.20
CA PHE A 227 -3.14 -11.87 6.88
C PHE A 227 -4.17 -11.48 5.84
N HIS A 228 -3.71 -10.82 4.78
CA HIS A 228 -4.51 -10.36 3.67
C HIS A 228 -3.62 -10.34 2.42
N TRP A 229 -4.16 -10.64 1.26
CA TRP A 229 -3.37 -10.74 0.03
C TRP A 229 -4.23 -10.48 -1.20
N GLY A 230 -3.55 -10.29 -2.32
CA GLY A 230 -4.17 -10.24 -3.63
C GLY A 230 -3.51 -9.20 -4.54
N PRO A 231 -4.03 -9.02 -5.76
CA PRO A 231 -4.87 -9.99 -6.48
C PRO A 231 -4.11 -11.27 -6.88
N GLU A 232 -4.85 -12.31 -7.26
CA GLU A 232 -4.36 -13.57 -7.85
C GLU A 232 -4.73 -13.68 -9.34
N GLY A 233 -4.12 -14.62 -10.04
CA GLY A 233 -4.38 -14.86 -11.47
C GLY A 233 -3.43 -14.11 -12.37
N GLU A 234 -3.86 -13.83 -13.60
CA GLU A 234 -3.07 -13.07 -14.57
C GLU A 234 -3.03 -11.59 -14.16
N VAL A 235 -1.82 -11.07 -13.89
CA VAL A 235 -1.65 -9.70 -13.41
C VAL A 235 -0.98 -8.81 -14.45
N ARG A 236 -1.71 -7.78 -14.91
CA ARG A 236 -1.23 -6.78 -15.86
C ARG A 236 -1.10 -5.42 -15.18
N TRP A 237 -0.21 -4.58 -15.69
CA TRP A 237 -0.22 -3.17 -15.31
C TRP A 237 -1.50 -2.53 -15.86
N CYS A 238 -2.21 -1.76 -15.05
CA CYS A 238 -3.31 -0.95 -15.55
C CYS A 238 -2.73 0.07 -16.55
N VAL A 239 -3.14 -0.03 -17.82
CA VAL A 239 -2.68 0.86 -18.92
C VAL A 239 -3.69 1.97 -19.20
N LEU A 240 -4.80 2.02 -18.45
CA LEU A 240 -5.89 2.96 -18.63
C LEU A 240 -5.85 4.00 -17.51
N CYS A 241 -5.42 5.20 -17.85
CA CYS A 241 -5.73 6.46 -17.17
C CYS A 241 -5.97 7.51 -18.26
#